data_AF-Q2KB72-F1
#
_entry.id   AF-Q2KB72-F1
#
_cell.length_a   1.000
_cell.length_b   1.000
_cell.length_c   1.000
_cell.angle_alpha   90.00
_cell.angle_beta   90.00
_cell.angle_gamma   90.00
#
_symmetry.space_group_name_H-M   'P 1'
#
loop_
_entity.id
_entity.type
_entity.pdbx_description
1 polymer ?
#
loop_
_entity_poly.entity_id
_entity_poly.type
_entity_poly.pdbx_seq_one_letter_code
_entity_poly.pdbx_strand_id
1 'polypeptide(L)'
;MSSAASFAKRVTGTFAAGTGAGGLDAGAVAANATYFAYALRKDADLSFDVVFSTSPIIGGITTTLLTGYTIVKCIGVVLTDGSSSIRPFVLYPRDEYTFVTPVKDAANAAISTTSTFLALTVPNGARVKAKLRFQYTSSATTAAALFSDPSQGILAASIGNDGGNVGSVQVAGNYAIGSADIWTNTNKQIRQVAGAAGNIWMWTDGFYFPCGRAA
;
A
#
# COMPACT_ATOMS: atom_id res chain seq x y z
N MET A 1 24.61 -7.05 -2.44
CA MET A 1 24.04 -8.12 -3.28
C MET A 1 23.66 -7.50 -4.61
N SER A 2 24.41 -7.77 -5.66
CA SER A 2 24.03 -7.37 -7.02
C SER A 2 24.34 -8.55 -7.93
N SER A 3 23.30 -9.14 -8.53
CA SER A 3 23.46 -9.93 -9.75
C SER A 3 23.45 -8.95 -10.91
N ALA A 4 24.38 -9.08 -11.85
CA ALA A 4 24.41 -8.26 -13.06
C ALA A 4 23.29 -8.66 -14.05
N ALA A 5 22.72 -9.86 -13.90
CA ALA A 5 21.65 -10.36 -14.76
C ALA A 5 20.27 -10.09 -14.14
N SER A 6 19.31 -9.79 -15.00
CA SER A 6 17.90 -9.69 -14.63
C SER A 6 17.38 -11.05 -14.14
N PHE A 7 16.53 -11.00 -13.12
CA PHE A 7 15.91 -12.19 -12.53
C PHE A 7 14.40 -12.01 -12.52
N ALA A 8 13.67 -12.96 -13.11
CA ALA A 8 12.22 -12.89 -13.26
C ALA A 8 11.56 -14.07 -12.56
N LYS A 9 10.46 -13.81 -11.83
CA LYS A 9 9.60 -14.83 -11.23
C LYS A 9 8.15 -14.50 -11.55
N ARG A 10 7.31 -15.53 -11.70
CA ARG A 10 5.89 -15.38 -12.04
C ARG A 10 5.03 -15.59 -10.79
N VAL A 11 4.18 -14.62 -10.46
CA VAL A 11 3.16 -14.78 -9.41
C VAL A 11 2.04 -15.73 -9.82
N THR A 12 1.96 -16.16 -11.08
CA THR A 12 0.93 -17.05 -11.60
C THR A 12 1.26 -18.54 -11.48
N GLY A 13 2.37 -18.90 -10.85
CA GLY A 13 2.78 -20.28 -10.64
C GLY A 13 3.43 -20.49 -9.29
N THR A 14 3.33 -21.71 -8.78
CA THR A 14 4.02 -22.16 -7.55
C THR A 14 5.53 -22.09 -7.73
N PHE A 15 6.24 -21.92 -6.62
CA PHE A 15 7.69 -21.79 -6.61
C PHE A 15 8.36 -22.99 -7.30
N ALA A 16 9.23 -22.68 -8.26
CA ALA A 16 10.22 -23.59 -8.81
C ALA A 16 11.52 -22.82 -9.01
N ALA A 17 12.67 -23.47 -8.88
CA ALA A 17 13.96 -22.80 -8.92
C ALA A 17 14.26 -22.12 -10.27
N GLY A 18 14.93 -20.98 -10.23
CA GLY A 18 15.47 -20.28 -11.40
C GLY A 18 14.59 -19.14 -11.95
N THR A 19 15.15 -18.45 -12.94
CA THR A 19 14.52 -17.31 -13.63
C THR A 19 13.44 -17.79 -14.61
N GLY A 20 12.35 -17.03 -14.74
CA GLY A 20 11.18 -17.36 -15.57
C GLY A 20 10.21 -18.37 -14.94
N ALA A 21 10.59 -18.99 -13.82
CA ALA A 21 9.78 -19.97 -13.10
C ALA A 21 8.69 -19.31 -12.24
N GLY A 22 7.75 -20.13 -11.74
CA GLY A 22 6.77 -19.71 -10.76
C GLY A 22 7.44 -19.31 -9.44
N GLY A 23 6.78 -18.40 -8.71
CA GLY A 23 7.35 -17.77 -7.53
C GLY A 23 6.48 -17.83 -6.28
N LEU A 24 5.25 -18.36 -6.31
CA LEU A 24 4.39 -18.40 -5.12
C LEU A 24 4.83 -19.50 -4.13
N ASP A 25 4.97 -19.16 -2.85
CA ASP A 25 5.23 -20.12 -1.78
C ASP A 25 4.06 -21.09 -1.55
N ALA A 26 2.83 -20.65 -1.85
CA ALA A 26 1.62 -21.45 -1.79
C ALA A 26 0.51 -20.89 -2.70
N GLY A 27 -0.46 -21.75 -3.02
CA GLY A 27 -1.71 -21.35 -3.68
C GLY A 27 -1.54 -20.82 -5.11
N ALA A 28 -2.49 -19.98 -5.51
CA ALA A 28 -2.55 -19.35 -6.83
C ALA A 28 -2.66 -17.82 -6.68
N VAL A 29 -2.41 -17.11 -7.78
CA VAL A 29 -2.57 -15.65 -7.81
C VAL A 29 -4.02 -15.26 -7.51
N ALA A 30 -4.22 -14.25 -6.67
CA ALA A 30 -5.52 -13.72 -6.31
C ALA A 30 -5.65 -12.27 -6.76
N ALA A 31 -6.90 -11.83 -6.96
CA ALA A 31 -7.23 -10.45 -7.27
C ALA A 31 -7.07 -9.56 -6.03
N ASN A 32 -6.67 -8.29 -6.23
CA ASN A 32 -6.52 -7.27 -5.18
C ASN A 32 -5.63 -7.71 -3.99
N ALA A 33 -4.67 -8.58 -4.25
CA ALA A 33 -3.81 -9.19 -3.24
C ALA A 33 -2.47 -8.47 -3.10
N THR A 34 -1.76 -8.80 -2.02
CA THR A 34 -0.41 -8.31 -1.71
C THR A 34 0.54 -9.50 -1.70
N TYR A 35 1.64 -9.39 -2.43
CA TYR A 35 2.69 -10.40 -2.49
C TYR A 35 4.02 -9.77 -2.12
N PHE A 36 4.58 -10.19 -0.99
CA PHE A 36 5.90 -9.80 -0.52
C PHE A 36 6.95 -10.67 -1.19
N ALA A 37 7.95 -10.05 -1.80
CA ALA A 37 9.07 -10.73 -2.42
C ALA A 37 10.17 -10.95 -1.36
N TYR A 38 10.61 -12.19 -1.21
CA TYR A 38 11.68 -12.57 -0.31
C TYR A 38 12.86 -13.14 -1.10
N ALA A 39 14.06 -12.66 -0.78
CA ALA A 39 15.28 -13.26 -1.30
C ALA A 39 15.51 -14.61 -0.62
N LEU A 40 15.73 -15.64 -1.44
CA LEU A 40 16.15 -16.96 -1.02
C LEU A 40 17.63 -17.12 -1.33
N ARG A 41 18.34 -17.83 -0.45
CA ARG A 41 19.70 -18.30 -0.71
C ARG A 41 19.69 -19.81 -0.65
N LYS A 42 20.13 -20.46 -1.72
CA LYS A 42 20.27 -21.92 -1.78
C LYS A 42 21.41 -22.36 -0.86
N ASP A 43 21.16 -23.38 -0.05
CA ASP A 43 22.10 -23.79 1.00
C ASP A 43 23.34 -24.50 0.44
N ALA A 44 23.19 -25.17 -0.71
CA ALA A 44 24.26 -25.97 -1.32
C ALA A 44 25.35 -25.13 -2.02
N ASP A 45 24.98 -24.02 -2.65
CA ASP A 45 25.88 -23.25 -3.54
C ASP A 45 25.79 -21.72 -3.33
N LEU A 46 25.00 -21.27 -2.35
CA LEU A 46 24.79 -19.85 -2.01
C LEU A 46 24.21 -19.00 -3.15
N SER A 47 23.72 -19.62 -4.23
CA SER A 47 22.99 -18.91 -5.29
C SER A 47 21.66 -18.34 -4.77
N PHE A 48 21.18 -17.28 -5.41
CA PHE A 48 19.95 -16.60 -4.99
C PHE A 48 18.76 -16.93 -5.89
N ASP A 49 17.59 -17.01 -5.26
CA ASP A 49 16.28 -17.08 -5.91
C ASP A 49 15.32 -16.11 -5.21
N VAL A 50 14.09 -16.01 -5.68
CA VAL A 50 13.05 -15.17 -5.08
C VAL A 50 11.76 -15.96 -4.96
N VAL A 51 11.11 -15.84 -3.80
CA VAL A 51 9.75 -16.33 -3.56
C VAL A 51 8.83 -15.17 -3.24
N PHE A 52 7.58 -15.27 -3.65
CA PHE A 52 6.49 -14.39 -3.30
C PHE A 52 5.60 -15.09 -2.28
N SER A 53 5.24 -14.38 -1.21
CA SER A 53 4.30 -14.83 -0.20
C SER A 53 3.27 -13.77 0.09
N THR A 54 2.07 -14.18 0.50
CA THR A 54 1.07 -13.26 1.06
C THR A 54 1.36 -12.90 2.51
N SER A 55 2.28 -13.62 3.17
CA SER A 55 2.74 -13.29 4.52
C SER A 55 3.63 -12.05 4.52
N PRO A 56 3.39 -11.07 5.41
CA PRO A 56 4.26 -9.90 5.58
C PRO A 56 5.52 -10.20 6.40
N ILE A 57 5.63 -11.38 7.02
CA ILE A 57 6.75 -11.78 7.88
C ILE A 57 7.33 -13.13 7.44
N ILE A 58 8.64 -13.33 7.67
CA ILE A 58 9.35 -14.56 7.29
C ILE A 58 8.74 -15.81 7.94
N GLY A 59 8.36 -15.71 9.22
CA GLY A 59 7.78 -16.85 9.96
C GLY A 59 6.42 -17.33 9.47
N GLY A 60 5.73 -16.57 8.61
CA GLY A 60 4.45 -16.95 8.00
C GLY A 60 4.56 -17.48 6.57
N ILE A 61 5.77 -17.58 6.02
CA ILE A 61 6.00 -18.08 4.65
C ILE A 61 5.85 -19.61 4.63
N THR A 62 5.18 -20.14 3.62
CA THR A 62 5.06 -21.59 3.44
C THR A 62 6.38 -22.17 2.89
N THR A 63 7.03 -23.06 3.64
CA THR A 63 8.38 -23.54 3.30
C THR A 63 8.41 -24.88 2.57
N THR A 64 7.26 -25.53 2.35
CA THR A 64 7.17 -26.87 1.74
C THR A 64 7.85 -26.96 0.37
N LEU A 65 7.77 -25.89 -0.44
CA LEU A 65 8.41 -25.81 -1.76
C LEU A 65 9.84 -25.25 -1.73
N LEU A 66 10.32 -24.85 -0.55
CA LEU A 66 11.58 -24.10 -0.36
C LEU A 66 12.68 -24.94 0.29
N THR A 67 12.56 -26.27 0.27
CA THR A 67 13.58 -27.19 0.80
C THR A 67 14.94 -26.92 0.18
N GLY A 68 15.97 -26.76 1.01
CA GLY A 68 17.33 -26.42 0.58
C GLY A 68 17.56 -24.93 0.31
N TYR A 69 16.64 -24.06 0.74
CA TYR A 69 16.79 -22.61 0.72
C TYR A 69 16.61 -21.98 2.10
N THR A 70 17.49 -21.04 2.41
CA THR A 70 17.33 -20.08 3.51
C THR A 70 16.60 -18.83 3.03
N ILE A 71 15.53 -18.43 3.71
CA ILE A 71 14.86 -17.14 3.47
C ILE A 71 15.69 -16.01 4.14
N VAL A 72 16.17 -15.06 3.34
CA VAL A 72 17.14 -14.06 3.79
C VAL A 72 16.46 -12.80 4.32
N LYS A 73 15.64 -12.15 3.47
CA LYS A 73 14.95 -10.90 3.80
C LYS A 73 13.86 -10.58 2.79
N CYS A 74 12.92 -9.73 3.18
CA CYS A 74 12.04 -9.06 2.23
C CYS A 74 12.87 -8.14 1.33
N ILE A 75 12.57 -8.12 0.04
CA ILE A 75 13.26 -7.29 -0.96
C ILE A 75 12.32 -6.44 -1.79
N GLY A 76 11.01 -6.61 -1.61
CA GLY A 76 10.01 -5.82 -2.28
C GLY A 76 8.59 -6.30 -1.99
N VAL A 77 7.63 -5.60 -2.55
CA VAL A 77 6.21 -5.99 -2.55
C VAL A 77 5.60 -5.67 -3.91
N VAL A 78 4.66 -6.49 -4.34
CA VAL A 78 3.83 -6.25 -5.52
C VAL A 78 2.36 -6.42 -5.16
N LEU A 79 1.49 -5.65 -5.82
CA LEU A 79 0.06 -5.69 -5.60
C LEU A 79 -0.62 -6.13 -6.90
N THR A 80 -1.65 -6.96 -6.80
CA THR A 80 -2.49 -7.31 -7.94
C THR A 80 -3.73 -6.43 -8.04
N ASP A 81 -4.30 -6.34 -9.24
CA ASP A 81 -5.58 -5.66 -9.50
C ASP A 81 -6.77 -6.63 -9.46
N GLY A 82 -7.95 -6.13 -9.82
CA GLY A 82 -9.18 -6.92 -9.90
C GLY A 82 -9.11 -8.08 -10.91
N SER A 83 -8.18 -8.02 -11.85
CA SER A 83 -7.93 -9.05 -12.87
C SER A 83 -6.75 -9.95 -12.51
N SER A 84 -6.27 -9.91 -11.26
CA SER A 84 -5.09 -10.64 -10.77
C SER A 84 -3.78 -10.32 -11.51
N SER A 85 -3.73 -9.21 -12.24
CA SER A 85 -2.50 -8.72 -12.87
C SER A 85 -1.70 -7.89 -11.88
N ILE A 86 -0.36 -7.96 -11.93
CA ILE A 86 0.49 -7.06 -11.14
C ILE A 86 0.21 -5.63 -11.60
N ARG A 87 -0.20 -4.77 -10.65
CA ARG A 87 -0.41 -3.34 -10.90
C ARG A 87 0.91 -2.72 -11.36
N PRO A 88 0.98 -2.06 -12.54
CA PRO A 88 2.21 -1.45 -13.00
C PRO A 88 2.69 -0.35 -12.04
N PHE A 89 3.97 -0.38 -11.70
CA PHE A 89 4.60 0.60 -10.81
C PHE A 89 6.03 0.92 -11.25
N VAL A 90 6.51 2.07 -10.81
CA VAL A 90 7.92 2.49 -10.85
C VAL A 90 8.45 2.40 -9.42
N LEU A 91 9.59 1.73 -9.27
CA LEU A 91 10.33 1.69 -8.00
C LEU A 91 11.45 2.73 -8.05
N TYR A 92 11.33 3.75 -7.21
CA TYR A 92 12.36 4.77 -7.01
C TYR A 92 13.31 4.37 -5.87
N PRO A 93 14.47 5.05 -5.73
CA PRO A 93 15.34 4.87 -4.57
C PRO A 93 14.59 5.04 -3.24
N ARG A 94 15.11 4.44 -2.17
CA ARG A 94 14.53 4.49 -0.80
C ARG A 94 13.16 3.82 -0.69
N ASP A 95 12.97 2.75 -1.47
CA ASP A 95 11.79 1.87 -1.46
C ASP A 95 10.46 2.63 -1.65
N GLU A 96 10.48 3.61 -2.56
CA GLU A 96 9.31 4.36 -2.98
C GLU A 96 8.66 3.70 -4.19
N TYR A 97 7.44 3.20 -3.99
CA TYR A 97 6.60 2.61 -5.02
C TYR A 97 5.64 3.68 -5.53
N THR A 98 5.66 3.96 -6.84
CA THR A 98 4.68 4.85 -7.48
C THR A 98 3.94 4.07 -8.55
N PHE A 99 2.61 4.01 -8.47
CA PHE A 99 1.80 3.38 -9.50
C PHE A 99 1.89 4.17 -10.81
N VAL A 100 1.94 3.47 -11.95
CA VAL A 100 1.91 4.13 -13.27
C VAL A 100 0.58 4.86 -13.47
N THR A 101 -0.51 4.28 -12.95
CA THR A 101 -1.82 4.91 -12.91
C THR A 101 -2.28 5.00 -11.46
N PRO A 102 -2.51 6.21 -10.92
CA PRO A 102 -3.04 6.39 -9.57
C PRO A 102 -4.33 5.63 -9.36
N VAL A 103 -4.46 4.98 -8.20
CA VAL A 103 -5.64 4.18 -7.88
C VAL A 103 -6.67 5.06 -7.18
N LYS A 104 -7.88 5.14 -7.73
CA LYS A 104 -8.97 5.92 -7.14
C LYS A 104 -9.70 5.10 -6.07
N ASP A 105 -9.20 5.12 -4.84
CA ASP A 105 -9.74 4.35 -3.71
C ASP A 105 -11.07 4.89 -3.18
N ALA A 106 -11.35 6.17 -3.40
CA ALA A 106 -12.65 6.78 -3.11
C ALA A 106 -13.14 7.63 -4.27
N ALA A 107 -14.40 7.45 -4.66
CA ALA A 107 -15.07 8.26 -5.67
C ALA A 107 -16.44 8.69 -5.16
N ASN A 108 -16.59 9.99 -4.89
CA ASN A 108 -17.82 10.56 -4.32
C ASN A 108 -18.25 9.87 -3.01
N ALA A 109 -17.27 9.39 -2.22
CA ALA A 109 -17.54 8.68 -0.98
C ALA A 109 -18.01 9.65 0.09
N ALA A 110 -19.02 9.28 0.87
CA ALA A 110 -19.51 10.12 1.95
C ALA A 110 -18.44 10.26 3.07
N ILE A 111 -18.34 11.46 3.62
CA ILE A 111 -17.57 11.75 4.85
C ILE A 111 -18.46 12.54 5.81
N SER A 112 -18.20 12.41 7.11
CA SER A 112 -18.97 13.07 8.16
C SER A 112 -18.07 13.57 9.28
N THR A 113 -18.71 14.18 10.28
CA THR A 113 -18.07 14.58 11.55
C THR A 113 -17.70 13.39 12.44
N THR A 114 -18.14 12.18 12.10
CA THR A 114 -17.74 10.95 12.80
C THR A 114 -16.52 10.35 12.12
N SER A 115 -15.44 10.14 12.89
CA SER A 115 -14.22 9.50 12.39
C SER A 115 -14.48 8.05 11.98
N THR A 116 -14.10 7.69 10.76
CA THR A 116 -14.15 6.31 10.24
C THR A 116 -12.84 5.93 9.57
N PHE A 117 -12.69 4.64 9.26
CA PHE A 117 -11.58 4.15 8.44
C PHE A 117 -11.90 4.25 6.95
N LEU A 118 -10.88 4.55 6.16
CA LEU A 118 -10.89 4.49 4.70
C LEU A 118 -9.82 3.50 4.25
N ALA A 119 -10.21 2.49 3.47
CA ALA A 119 -9.30 1.50 2.91
C ALA A 119 -8.60 2.05 1.65
N LEU A 120 -7.33 1.71 1.47
CA LEU A 120 -6.47 2.18 0.39
C LEU A 120 -5.85 1.01 -0.38
N THR A 121 -5.45 1.27 -1.62
CA THR A 121 -4.68 0.31 -2.42
C THR A 121 -3.19 0.39 -2.08
N VAL A 122 -2.83 -0.23 -0.96
CA VAL A 122 -1.44 -0.37 -0.45
C VAL A 122 -1.20 -1.81 0.08
N PRO A 123 0.03 -2.20 0.47
CA PRO A 123 0.31 -3.55 1.00
C PRO A 123 -0.54 -3.94 2.22
N ASN A 124 -1.07 -5.17 2.23
CA ASN A 124 -1.79 -5.73 3.37
C ASN A 124 -0.83 -6.30 4.39
N GLY A 125 -1.16 -6.24 5.67
CA GLY A 125 -0.38 -6.86 6.73
C GLY A 125 0.89 -6.09 7.10
N ALA A 126 1.16 -4.95 6.45
CA ALA A 126 2.29 -4.07 6.76
C ALA A 126 1.80 -2.61 6.89
N ARG A 127 2.37 -1.86 7.84
CA ARG A 127 2.20 -0.41 7.87
C ARG A 127 3.08 0.20 6.79
N VAL A 128 2.50 1.05 5.96
CA VAL A 128 3.22 1.79 4.92
C VAL A 128 2.85 3.26 4.99
N LYS A 129 3.68 4.12 4.39
CA LYS A 129 3.34 5.53 4.22
C LYS A 129 2.74 5.71 2.83
N ALA A 130 1.43 5.88 2.74
CA ALA A 130 0.71 6.04 1.48
C ALA A 130 0.86 7.46 0.93
N LYS A 131 1.10 7.58 -0.38
CA LYS A 131 1.19 8.87 -1.10
C LYS A 131 -0.19 9.21 -1.65
N LEU A 132 -0.82 10.24 -1.10
CA LEU A 132 -2.24 10.50 -1.34
C LEU A 132 -2.49 11.89 -1.93
N ARG A 133 -3.43 11.92 -2.88
CA ARG A 133 -4.12 13.13 -3.31
C ARG A 133 -5.60 12.97 -3.01
N PHE A 134 -6.23 14.04 -2.54
CA PHE A 134 -7.62 13.96 -2.14
C PHE A 134 -8.36 15.28 -2.33
N GLN A 135 -9.66 15.14 -2.45
CA GLN A 135 -10.62 16.22 -2.59
C GLN A 135 -11.70 16.07 -1.54
N TYR A 136 -12.24 17.21 -1.10
CA TYR A 136 -13.37 17.31 -0.20
C TYR A 136 -14.33 18.38 -0.70
N THR A 137 -15.63 18.09 -0.66
CA THR A 137 -16.70 19.06 -0.91
C THR A 137 -17.77 18.94 0.16
N SER A 138 -18.41 20.06 0.49
CA SER A 138 -19.52 20.14 1.44
C SER A 138 -20.40 21.34 1.13
N SER A 139 -21.67 21.29 1.53
CA SER A 139 -22.55 22.45 1.53
C SER A 139 -22.23 23.44 2.67
N ALA A 140 -21.46 23.02 3.68
CA ALA A 140 -21.00 23.89 4.74
C ALA A 140 -19.77 24.69 4.29
N THR A 141 -19.84 26.02 4.44
CA THR A 141 -18.69 26.89 4.23
C THR A 141 -17.72 26.77 5.40
N THR A 142 -16.44 27.01 5.14
CA THR A 142 -15.30 26.95 6.08
C THR A 142 -15.01 25.59 6.72
N ALA A 143 -15.71 24.52 6.32
CA ALA A 143 -15.41 23.16 6.76
C ALA A 143 -14.16 22.62 6.05
N ALA A 144 -13.29 21.94 6.80
CA ALA A 144 -12.13 21.20 6.28
C ALA A 144 -12.27 19.70 6.57
N ALA A 145 -11.51 18.87 5.87
CA ALA A 145 -11.39 17.45 6.16
C ALA A 145 -9.98 17.12 6.66
N LEU A 146 -9.90 16.07 7.48
CA LEU A 146 -8.67 15.54 8.04
C LEU A 146 -8.58 14.06 7.70
N PHE A 147 -7.50 13.72 7.02
CA PHE A 147 -7.05 12.35 6.82
C PHE A 147 -5.82 12.12 7.69
N SER A 148 -5.78 11.03 8.46
CA SER A 148 -4.73 10.86 9.47
C SER A 148 -4.32 9.41 9.69
N ASP A 149 -3.17 9.24 10.35
CA ASP A 149 -2.67 7.94 10.76
C ASP A 149 -3.63 7.34 11.81
N PRO A 150 -4.15 6.12 11.61
CA PRO A 150 -5.00 5.43 12.58
C PRO A 150 -4.47 5.40 14.02
N SER A 151 -3.15 5.37 14.20
CA SER A 151 -2.47 5.30 15.50
C SER A 151 -2.54 6.61 16.30
N GLN A 152 -2.89 7.73 15.67
CA GLN A 152 -3.16 9.00 16.38
C GLN A 152 -4.51 8.99 17.12
N GLY A 153 -5.32 7.93 16.96
CA GLY A 153 -6.64 7.84 17.58
C GLY A 153 -7.71 8.62 16.81
N ILE A 154 -8.81 8.94 17.50
CA ILE A 154 -9.91 9.71 16.93
C ILE A 154 -9.56 11.20 17.05
N LEU A 155 -9.59 11.91 15.92
CA LEU A 155 -9.41 13.36 15.82
C LEU A 155 -10.69 14.00 15.30
N ALA A 156 -10.85 15.30 15.53
CA ALA A 156 -11.91 16.13 14.99
C ALA A 156 -11.35 17.09 13.93
N ALA A 157 -11.90 17.06 12.72
CA ALA A 157 -11.53 18.01 11.69
C ALA A 157 -12.15 19.39 11.94
N SER A 158 -11.45 20.43 11.49
CA SER A 158 -11.87 21.83 11.24
C SER A 158 -10.78 22.80 11.69
N ILE A 159 -10.83 24.05 11.21
CA ILE A 159 -9.89 25.13 11.56
C ILE A 159 -9.85 25.37 13.09
N GLY A 160 -10.98 25.21 13.78
CA GLY A 160 -11.07 25.39 15.24
C GLY A 160 -10.79 24.13 16.08
N ASN A 161 -10.51 22.99 15.45
CA ASN A 161 -10.32 21.68 16.11
C ASN A 161 -8.89 21.17 15.92
N ASP A 162 -8.69 19.88 15.65
CA ASP A 162 -7.37 19.26 15.41
C ASP A 162 -6.81 19.59 14.00
N GLY A 163 -7.42 20.53 13.29
CA GLY A 163 -7.01 20.99 11.97
C GLY A 163 -7.58 20.17 10.81
N GLY A 164 -6.94 20.30 9.65
CA GLY A 164 -7.27 19.58 8.43
C GLY A 164 -6.06 19.58 7.49
N ASN A 165 -5.94 18.53 6.67
CA ASN A 165 -4.94 18.46 5.60
C ASN A 165 -5.57 18.60 4.20
N VAL A 166 -6.89 18.80 4.14
CA VAL A 166 -7.58 19.38 2.99
C VAL A 166 -7.88 20.84 3.28
N GLY A 167 -7.79 21.71 2.27
CA GLY A 167 -8.26 23.09 2.39
C GLY A 167 -9.72 23.18 2.87
N SER A 168 -10.13 24.35 3.32
CA SER A 168 -11.52 24.59 3.69
C SER A 168 -12.38 24.94 2.48
N VAL A 169 -13.60 24.41 2.44
CA VAL A 169 -14.58 24.75 1.40
C VAL A 169 -15.07 26.18 1.65
N GLN A 170 -14.61 27.17 0.86
CA GLN A 170 -14.99 28.58 1.06
C GLN A 170 -16.35 28.94 0.44
N VAL A 171 -16.80 28.15 -0.52
CA VAL A 171 -18.08 28.31 -1.22
C VAL A 171 -18.78 26.96 -1.22
N ALA A 172 -20.05 26.91 -0.82
CA ALA A 172 -20.82 25.67 -0.71
C ALA A 172 -20.77 24.86 -2.02
N GLY A 173 -20.47 23.57 -1.91
CA GLY A 173 -20.34 22.64 -3.04
C GLY A 173 -19.02 22.73 -3.81
N ASN A 174 -18.14 23.70 -3.49
CA ASN A 174 -16.84 23.80 -4.13
C ASN A 174 -15.85 22.73 -3.60
N TYR A 175 -14.82 22.45 -4.38
CA TYR A 175 -13.83 21.43 -4.05
C TYR A 175 -12.62 22.05 -3.36
N ALA A 176 -12.32 21.56 -2.18
CA ALA A 176 -11.02 21.74 -1.56
C ALA A 176 -10.11 20.55 -1.91
N ILE A 177 -8.85 20.84 -2.22
CA ILE A 177 -7.86 19.85 -2.66
C ILE A 177 -6.74 19.81 -1.60
N GLY A 178 -6.19 18.62 -1.38
CA GLY A 178 -4.96 18.46 -0.62
C GLY A 178 -4.19 17.23 -1.07
N SER A 179 -2.98 17.10 -0.55
CA SER A 179 -2.13 15.93 -0.73
C SER A 179 -1.29 15.73 0.51
N ALA A 180 -1.06 14.48 0.89
CA ALA A 180 -0.23 14.15 2.03
C ALA A 180 0.31 12.74 1.93
N ASP A 181 1.45 12.50 2.59
CA ASP A 181 1.93 11.16 2.87
C ASP A 181 1.43 10.72 4.25
N ILE A 182 0.61 9.68 4.32
CA ILE A 182 -0.06 9.26 5.57
C ILE A 182 0.27 7.81 5.88
N TRP A 183 0.67 7.53 7.13
CA TRP A 183 0.88 6.17 7.60
C TRP A 183 -0.43 5.41 7.71
N THR A 184 -0.45 4.19 7.18
CA THR A 184 -1.58 3.28 7.30
C THR A 184 -1.47 2.41 8.55
N ASN A 185 -2.57 1.79 8.96
CA ASN A 185 -2.53 0.58 9.77
C ASN A 185 -2.16 -0.64 8.89
N THR A 186 -2.05 -1.82 9.51
CA THR A 186 -1.75 -3.09 8.82
C THR A 186 -2.91 -3.61 7.96
N ASN A 187 -4.11 -3.02 8.06
CA ASN A 187 -5.29 -3.37 7.27
C ASN A 187 -5.47 -2.44 6.06
N LYS A 188 -4.40 -1.73 5.64
CA LYS A 188 -4.42 -0.77 4.53
C LYS A 188 -5.34 0.44 4.74
N GLN A 189 -5.58 0.83 5.98
CA GLN A 189 -6.52 1.92 6.28
C GLN A 189 -5.81 3.16 6.81
N ILE A 190 -6.43 4.30 6.51
CA ILE A 190 -6.22 5.58 7.21
C ILE A 190 -7.52 5.99 7.91
N ARG A 191 -7.46 7.01 8.77
CA ARG A 191 -8.67 7.65 9.30
C ARG A 191 -9.11 8.81 8.42
N GLN A 192 -10.42 9.02 8.38
CA GLN A 192 -11.05 10.17 7.75
C GLN A 192 -12.08 10.79 8.71
N VAL A 193 -12.15 12.11 8.71
CA VAL A 193 -13.17 12.90 9.42
C VAL A 193 -13.28 14.28 8.76
N ALA A 194 -14.45 14.89 8.78
CA ALA A 194 -14.66 16.23 8.24
C ALA A 194 -15.34 17.14 9.27
N GLY A 195 -15.10 18.44 9.18
CA GLY A 195 -15.78 19.45 10.01
C GLY A 195 -17.27 19.57 9.70
N ALA A 196 -17.72 19.02 8.57
CA ALA A 196 -19.13 18.91 8.17
C ALA A 196 -19.33 17.68 7.27
N ALA A 197 -20.56 17.25 7.07
CA ALA A 197 -20.87 16.18 6.13
C ALA A 197 -20.59 16.62 4.68
N GLY A 198 -20.17 15.67 3.84
CA GLY A 198 -19.80 15.95 2.46
C GLY A 198 -19.36 14.72 1.70
N ASN A 199 -18.61 14.95 0.62
CA ASN A 199 -18.07 13.88 -0.22
C ASN A 199 -16.56 14.06 -0.41
N ILE A 200 -15.88 12.93 -0.62
CA ILE A 200 -14.46 12.88 -0.90
C ILE A 200 -14.14 12.09 -2.16
N TRP A 201 -13.00 12.42 -2.72
CA TRP A 201 -12.31 11.61 -3.70
C TRP A 201 -10.88 11.40 -3.22
N MET A 202 -10.38 10.19 -3.36
CA MET A 202 -9.03 9.85 -2.93
C MET A 202 -8.33 9.03 -4.00
N TRP A 203 -7.10 9.44 -4.29
CA TRP A 203 -6.19 8.73 -5.17
C TRP A 203 -4.95 8.34 -4.38
N THR A 204 -4.58 7.07 -4.49
CA THR A 204 -3.31 6.54 -4.04
C THR A 204 -2.35 6.54 -5.23
N ASP A 205 -1.35 7.42 -5.17
CA ASP A 205 -0.29 7.49 -6.17
C ASP A 205 0.77 6.41 -5.95
N GLY A 206 0.87 5.88 -4.72
CA GLY A 206 1.88 4.91 -4.35
C GLY A 206 2.07 4.83 -2.84
N PHE A 207 3.22 4.30 -2.42
CA PHE A 207 3.57 4.16 -1.00
C PHE A 207 5.07 3.98 -0.79
N TYR A 208 5.52 4.26 0.43
CA TYR A 208 6.85 3.91 0.93
C TYR A 208 6.77 2.61 1.72
N PHE A 209 7.56 1.61 1.36
CA PHE A 209 7.62 0.33 2.07
C PHE A 209 9.07 -0.13 2.29
N PRO A 210 9.66 0.18 3.46
CA PRO A 210 11.02 -0.23 3.78
C PRO A 210 11.05 -1.74 4.00
N CYS A 211 11.53 -2.50 3.03
CA CYS A 211 11.62 -3.96 3.07
C CYS A 211 12.80 -4.42 3.95
N GLY A 212 12.85 -3.98 5.21
CA GLY A 212 14.01 -4.17 6.07
C GLY A 212 15.30 -3.50 5.54
N ARG A 213 15.18 -2.54 4.61
CA ARG A 213 16.26 -1.69 4.12
C ARG A 213 16.15 -0.34 4.83
N ALA A 214 16.85 -0.24 5.95
CA ALA A 214 17.00 0.97 6.79
C ALA A 214 15.71 1.51 7.43
N ALA A 215 15.61 1.26 8.75
CA ALA A 215 15.41 2.34 9.71
C ALA A 215 16.69 3.18 9.81
#